data_AF-A0A3A9FID9-F1
#
_entry.id   AF-A0A3A9FID9-F1
#
_cell.length_a   1.000
_cell.length_b   1.000
_cell.length_c   1.000
_cell.angle_alpha   90.00
_cell.angle_beta   90.00
_cell.angle_gamma   90.00
#
_symmetry.space_group_name_H-M   'P 1'
#
loop_
_entity.id
_entity.type
_entity.pdbx_description
1 polymer ?
#
loop_
_entity_poly.entity_id
_entity_poly.type
_entity_poly.pdbx_seq_one_letter_code
_entity_poly.pdbx_strand_id
1 'polypeptide(L)'
;MTKKEQKERARIKKQLKEKGILPPDKKKLNRKKFVDEAMQEWNARDKECYVWDIYLMDAIGIMLGDVEQRTLRVSSEAIGAAKCLKLAVRLKEFEESVKVRGDTSYKLKEKYDYIRDIIEA
;
A
#
# COMPACT_ATOMS: atom_id res chain seq x y z
N MET A 1 -22.62 1.88 -22.35
CA MET A 1 -23.56 1.10 -21.53
C MET A 1 -24.63 2.04 -21.00
N THR A 2 -25.91 1.73 -21.23
CA THR A 2 -27.02 2.58 -20.78
C THR A 2 -27.34 2.38 -19.30
N LYS A 3 -27.97 3.36 -18.64
CA LYS A 3 -28.41 3.23 -17.23
C LYS A 3 -29.35 2.03 -17.03
N LYS A 4 -30.11 1.67 -18.07
CA LYS A 4 -31.03 0.51 -18.09
C LYS A 4 -30.26 -0.81 -18.07
N GLU A 5 -29.21 -0.95 -18.89
CA GLU A 5 -28.33 -2.13 -18.91
C GLU A 5 -27.62 -2.37 -17.57
N GLN A 6 -27.18 -1.31 -16.89
CA GLN A 6 -26.53 -1.43 -15.57
C GLN A 6 -27.48 -1.99 -14.50
N LYS A 7 -28.73 -1.49 -14.47
CA LYS A 7 -29.76 -1.98 -13.53
C LYS A 7 -30.09 -3.44 -13.79
N GLU A 8 -30.23 -3.83 -15.05
CA GLU A 8 -30.54 -5.21 -15.42
C GLU A 8 -29.40 -6.16 -15.04
N ARG A 9 -28.13 -5.78 -15.31
CA ARG A 9 -26.96 -6.54 -14.87
C ARG A 9 -26.89 -6.70 -13.35
N ALA A 10 -27.22 -5.65 -12.59
CA ALA A 10 -27.25 -5.71 -11.13
C ALA A 10 -28.33 -6.68 -10.61
N ARG A 11 -29.52 -6.68 -11.22
CA ARG A 11 -30.61 -7.60 -10.90
C ARG A 11 -30.22 -9.06 -11.17
N ILE A 12 -29.68 -9.34 -12.36
CA ILE A 12 -29.21 -10.68 -12.73
C ILE A 12 -28.11 -11.14 -11.77
N LYS A 13 -27.13 -10.27 -11.45
CA LYS A 13 -26.06 -10.58 -10.49
C LYS A 13 -26.61 -10.93 -9.10
N LYS A 14 -27.68 -10.27 -8.65
CA LYS A 14 -28.34 -10.58 -7.37
C LYS A 14 -29.00 -11.96 -7.40
N GLN A 15 -29.79 -12.25 -8.44
CA GLN A 15 -30.45 -13.55 -8.60
C GLN A 15 -29.44 -14.71 -8.68
N LEU A 16 -28.33 -14.52 -9.40
CA LEU A 16 -27.29 -15.55 -9.51
C LEU A 16 -26.58 -15.83 -8.17
N LYS A 17 -26.46 -14.84 -7.29
CA LYS A 17 -25.94 -15.04 -5.93
C LYS A 17 -26.94 -15.75 -5.04
N GLU A 18 -28.22 -15.37 -5.10
CA GLU A 18 -29.30 -16.03 -4.35
C GLU A 18 -29.41 -17.52 -4.72
N LYS A 19 -29.16 -17.86 -5.99
CA LYS A 19 -29.10 -19.24 -6.49
C LYS A 19 -27.79 -19.97 -6.17
N GLY A 20 -26.82 -19.33 -5.49
CA GLY A 20 -25.51 -19.91 -5.18
C GLY A 20 -24.57 -20.11 -6.38
N ILE A 21 -24.94 -19.63 -7.56
CA ILE A 21 -24.14 -19.75 -8.79
C ILE A 21 -22.94 -18.78 -8.75
N LEU A 22 -23.15 -17.58 -8.20
CA LEU A 22 -22.09 -16.61 -7.95
C LEU A 22 -21.70 -16.56 -6.47
N PRO A 23 -20.41 -16.46 -6.14
CA PRO A 23 -19.97 -16.29 -4.76
C PRO A 23 -20.48 -14.97 -4.16
N PRO A 24 -20.64 -14.91 -2.82
CA PRO A 24 -21.00 -13.68 -2.13
C PRO A 24 -19.98 -12.57 -2.41
N ASP A 25 -20.43 -11.31 -2.37
CA ASP A 25 -19.46 -10.21 -2.49
C ASP A 25 -18.49 -10.27 -1.31
N LYS A 26 -17.19 -10.22 -1.60
CA LYS A 26 -16.16 -10.06 -0.55
C LYS A 26 -16.50 -8.80 0.26
N LYS A 27 -16.48 -8.91 1.60
CA LYS A 27 -16.63 -7.74 2.47
C LYS A 27 -15.54 -6.73 2.10
N LYS A 28 -15.93 -5.46 1.95
CA LYS A 28 -14.95 -4.39 1.71
C LYS A 28 -14.03 -4.29 2.93
N LEU A 29 -12.72 -4.24 2.70
CA LEU A 29 -11.75 -3.99 3.74
C LEU A 29 -12.02 -2.63 4.38
N ASN A 30 -12.15 -2.59 5.70
CA ASN A 30 -12.15 -1.33 6.43
C ASN A 30 -10.71 -0.83 6.50
N ARG A 31 -10.31 0.00 5.52
CA ARG A 31 -8.92 0.44 5.34
C ARG A 31 -8.35 1.13 6.56
N LYS A 32 -9.11 2.03 7.20
CA LYS A 32 -8.66 2.75 8.39
C LYS A 32 -8.40 1.77 9.53
N LYS A 33 -9.39 0.92 9.83
CA LYS A 33 -9.27 -0.10 10.87
C LYS A 33 -8.08 -1.03 10.62
N PHE A 34 -7.88 -1.49 9.39
CA PHE A 34 -6.76 -2.35 9.01
C PHE A 34 -5.40 -1.69 9.26
N VAL A 35 -5.25 -0.40 8.90
CA VAL A 35 -4.01 0.35 9.16
C VAL A 35 -3.79 0.55 10.66
N ASP A 36 -4.83 0.92 11.40
CA ASP A 36 -4.74 1.14 12.85
C ASP A 36 -4.33 -0.16 13.58
N GLU A 37 -4.93 -1.31 13.21
CA GLU A 37 -4.58 -2.63 13.75
C GLU A 37 -3.14 -3.02 13.40
N ALA A 38 -2.73 -2.87 12.13
CA ALA A 38 -1.35 -3.17 11.72
C ALA A 38 -0.31 -2.32 12.45
N MET A 39 -0.59 -1.04 12.69
CA MET A 39 0.29 -0.17 13.48
C MET A 39 0.36 -0.60 14.95
N GLN A 40 -0.78 -1.00 15.53
CA GLN A 40 -0.82 -1.49 16.90
C GLN A 40 0.00 -2.77 17.05
N GLU A 41 -0.17 -3.74 16.14
CA GLU A 41 0.60 -4.98 16.11
C GLU A 41 2.10 -4.70 15.95
N TRP A 42 2.47 -3.82 15.00
CA TRP A 42 3.86 -3.43 14.78
C TRP A 42 4.49 -2.78 16.02
N ASN A 43 3.76 -1.91 16.71
CA ASN A 43 4.26 -1.24 17.90
C ASN A 43 4.34 -2.17 19.13
N ALA A 44 3.53 -3.23 19.15
CA ALA A 44 3.53 -4.25 20.20
C ALA A 44 4.49 -5.43 19.92
N ARG A 45 5.17 -5.43 18.77
CA ARG A 45 6.10 -6.50 18.38
C ARG A 45 7.22 -6.69 19.40
N ASP A 46 7.81 -7.87 19.38
CA ASP A 46 9.00 -8.20 20.16
C ASP A 46 10.14 -7.20 19.89
N LYS A 47 10.56 -6.48 20.94
CA LYS A 47 11.62 -5.46 20.85
C LYS A 47 13.02 -6.06 20.96
N GLU A 48 13.14 -7.32 21.36
CA GLU A 48 14.43 -8.02 21.49
C GLU A 48 14.87 -8.64 20.15
N CYS A 49 13.99 -8.72 19.15
CA CYS A 49 14.36 -9.09 17.80
C CYS A 49 15.10 -7.96 17.08
N TYR A 50 16.37 -8.20 16.74
CA TYR A 50 17.25 -7.24 16.07
C TYR A 50 17.26 -7.34 14.53
N VAL A 51 16.50 -8.28 13.96
CA VAL A 51 16.48 -8.59 12.52
C VAL A 51 15.13 -8.29 11.86
N TRP A 52 14.35 -7.38 12.47
CA TRP A 52 13.05 -6.95 11.91
C TRP A 52 13.18 -6.33 10.51
N ASP A 53 14.31 -5.72 10.20
CA ASP A 53 14.64 -5.20 8.87
C ASP A 53 14.65 -6.31 7.80
N ILE A 54 15.16 -7.51 8.12
CA ILE A 54 15.10 -8.66 7.20
C ILE A 54 13.65 -9.06 6.93
N TYR A 55 12.83 -9.22 7.98
CA TYR A 55 11.42 -9.57 7.82
C TYR A 55 10.61 -8.49 7.07
N LEU A 56 10.95 -7.21 7.26
CA LEU A 56 10.36 -6.11 6.49
C LEU A 56 10.72 -6.20 5.01
N MET A 57 11.97 -6.52 4.67
CA MET A 57 12.40 -6.68 3.28
C MET A 57 11.70 -7.88 2.62
N ASP A 58 11.56 -9.00 3.32
CA ASP A 58 10.78 -10.15 2.84
C ASP A 58 9.30 -9.78 2.62
N ALA A 59 8.68 -9.08 3.57
CA ALA A 59 7.30 -8.62 3.45
C ALA A 59 7.11 -7.67 2.26
N ILE A 60 8.05 -6.74 2.04
CA ILE A 60 8.05 -5.87 0.86
C ILE A 60 8.13 -6.70 -0.43
N GLY A 61 9.01 -7.71 -0.47
CA GLY A 61 9.13 -8.63 -1.61
C GLY A 61 7.83 -9.35 -1.93
N ILE A 62 7.15 -9.87 -0.91
CA ILE A 62 5.82 -10.51 -1.04
C ILE A 62 4.80 -9.51 -1.62
N MET A 63 4.74 -8.29 -1.07
CA MET A 63 3.78 -7.27 -1.51
C MET A 63 4.05 -6.79 -2.94
N LEU A 64 5.30 -6.72 -3.39
CA LEU A 64 5.65 -6.38 -4.77
C LEU A 64 5.17 -7.42 -5.78
N GLY A 65 5.01 -8.68 -5.35
CA GLY A 65 4.45 -9.75 -6.16
C GLY A 65 2.92 -9.75 -6.23
N ASP A 66 2.23 -8.84 -5.50
CA ASP A 66 0.77 -8.82 -5.48
C ASP A 66 0.19 -8.33 -6.81
N VAL A 67 -0.79 -9.10 -7.31
CA VAL A 67 -1.45 -8.86 -8.60
C VAL A 67 -2.96 -8.97 -8.44
N GLU A 68 -3.68 -8.16 -9.21
CA GLU A 68 -5.13 -8.25 -9.29
C GLU A 68 -5.56 -9.61 -9.85
N GLN A 69 -6.23 -10.43 -9.03
CA GLN A 69 -6.63 -11.81 -9.38
C GLN A 69 -7.35 -11.99 -10.72
N ARG A 70 -8.03 -10.95 -11.23
CA ARG A 70 -8.82 -11.02 -12.48
C ARG A 70 -8.08 -10.48 -13.70
N THR A 71 -7.15 -9.56 -13.52
CA THR A 71 -6.48 -8.85 -14.62
C THR A 71 -5.00 -9.20 -14.71
N LEU A 72 -4.44 -9.85 -13.67
CA LEU A 72 -3.02 -10.13 -13.47
C LEU A 72 -2.13 -8.88 -13.56
N ARG A 73 -2.73 -7.70 -13.40
CA ARG A 73 -2.00 -6.43 -13.35
C ARG A 73 -1.44 -6.21 -11.96
N VAL A 74 -0.35 -5.44 -11.89
CA VAL A 74 0.22 -4.95 -10.64
C VAL A 74 -0.89 -4.29 -9.81
N SER A 75 -1.04 -4.73 -8.56
CA SER A 75 -2.08 -4.19 -7.67
C SER A 75 -1.70 -2.81 -7.13
N SER A 76 -2.70 -2.08 -6.61
CA SER A 76 -2.45 -0.82 -5.89
C SER A 76 -1.58 -1.01 -4.65
N GLU A 77 -1.67 -2.17 -4.03
CA GLU A 77 -0.92 -2.59 -2.86
C GLU A 77 0.56 -2.80 -3.21
N ALA A 78 0.85 -3.46 -4.34
CA ALA A 78 2.20 -3.58 -4.88
C ALA A 78 2.82 -2.21 -5.23
N ILE A 79 2.03 -1.28 -5.79
CA ILE A 79 2.47 0.10 -6.02
C ILE A 79 2.81 0.79 -4.69
N GLY A 80 2.01 0.59 -3.64
CA GLY A 80 2.29 1.10 -2.30
C GLY A 80 3.64 0.62 -1.76
N ALA A 81 3.93 -0.68 -1.88
CA ALA A 81 5.23 -1.25 -1.49
C ALA A 81 6.39 -0.69 -2.33
N ALA A 82 6.20 -0.53 -3.65
CA ALA A 82 7.20 0.07 -4.52
C ALA A 82 7.50 1.53 -4.15
N LYS A 83 6.49 2.30 -3.71
CA LYS A 83 6.69 3.66 -3.21
C LYS A 83 7.54 3.67 -1.95
N CYS A 84 7.37 2.73 -1.02
CA CYS A 84 8.26 2.62 0.15
C CYS A 84 9.72 2.44 -0.25
N LEU A 85 10.01 1.60 -1.26
CA LEU A 85 11.37 1.43 -1.77
C LEU A 85 11.93 2.70 -2.41
N LYS A 86 11.14 3.38 -3.25
CA LYS A 86 11.56 4.67 -3.85
C LYS A 86 11.82 5.74 -2.78
N LEU A 87 10.96 5.80 -1.77
CA LEU A 87 11.13 6.71 -0.63
C LEU A 87 12.42 6.40 0.12
N ALA A 88 12.73 5.14 0.41
CA ALA A 88 13.96 4.77 1.12
C ALA A 88 15.22 5.27 0.39
N VAL A 89 15.30 5.09 -0.92
CA VAL A 89 16.42 5.59 -1.74
C VAL A 89 16.47 7.12 -1.71
N ARG A 90 15.35 7.79 -1.99
CA ARG A 90 15.29 9.26 -2.05
C ARG A 90 15.59 9.92 -0.70
N LEU A 91 15.19 9.28 0.40
CA LEU A 91 15.51 9.72 1.75
C LEU A 91 17.00 9.64 2.04
N LYS A 92 17.68 8.58 1.55
CA LYS A 92 19.13 8.45 1.69
C LYS A 92 19.88 9.52 0.89
N GLU A 93 19.46 9.74 -0.35
CA GLU A 93 19.99 10.80 -1.22
C GLU A 93 19.83 12.18 -0.58
N PHE A 94 18.66 12.45 0.03
CA PHE A 94 18.40 13.68 0.77
C PHE A 94 19.40 13.86 1.93
N GLU A 95 19.57 12.84 2.77
CA GLU A 95 20.50 12.90 3.90
C GLU A 95 21.95 13.09 3.46
N GLU A 96 22.36 12.50 2.35
CA GLU A 96 23.69 12.72 1.76
C GLU A 96 23.84 14.17 1.28
N SER A 97 22.82 14.73 0.63
CA SER A 97 22.86 16.13 0.19
C SER A 97 23.00 17.10 1.36
N VAL A 98 22.29 16.87 2.47
CA VAL A 98 22.40 17.66 3.71
C VAL A 98 23.83 17.61 4.26
N LYS A 99 24.43 16.42 4.31
CA LYS A 99 25.81 16.24 4.76
C LYS A 99 26.82 16.98 3.87
N VAL A 100 26.63 16.92 2.55
CA VAL A 100 27.49 17.62 1.58
C VAL A 100 27.39 19.15 1.72
N ARG A 101 26.21 19.69 2.04
CA ARG A 101 26.03 21.12 2.33
C ARG A 101 26.65 21.56 3.66
N GLY A 102 27.04 20.62 4.53
CA GLY A 102 27.55 20.92 5.87
C GLY A 102 26.45 21.29 6.88
N ASP A 103 25.19 21.03 6.54
CA ASP A 103 24.06 21.35 7.40
C ASP A 103 23.97 20.35 8.57
N THR A 104 23.86 20.85 9.80
CA THR A 104 23.61 20.03 10.99
C THR A 104 22.13 19.78 11.26
N SER A 105 21.24 20.48 10.54
CA SER A 105 19.79 20.33 10.65
C SER A 105 19.07 20.78 9.37
N TYR A 106 17.84 20.30 9.17
CA TYR A 106 16.98 20.67 8.04
C TYR A 106 15.52 20.79 8.50
N LYS A 107 14.71 21.52 7.74
CA LYS A 107 13.27 21.66 8.03
C LYS A 107 12.53 20.40 7.55
N LEU A 108 11.55 19.94 8.33
CA LEU A 108 10.70 18.81 7.91
C LEU A 108 10.00 19.05 6.57
N LYS A 109 9.61 20.30 6.30
CA LYS A 109 9.01 20.70 5.02
C LYS A 109 9.96 20.47 3.84
N GLU A 110 11.25 20.73 4.00
CA GLU A 110 12.25 20.52 2.94
C GLU A 110 12.35 19.03 2.59
N LYS A 111 12.46 18.17 3.61
CA LYS A 111 12.45 16.72 3.43
C LYS A 111 11.18 16.22 2.76
N TYR A 112 10.01 16.74 3.17
CA TYR A 112 8.73 16.39 2.57
C TYR A 112 8.64 16.82 1.10
N ASP A 113 8.99 18.08 0.80
CA ASP A 113 8.98 18.62 -0.56
C ASP A 113 9.91 17.81 -1.49
N TYR A 114 11.03 17.28 -0.97
CA TYR A 114 12.00 16.47 -1.72
C TYR A 114 11.49 15.07 -2.11
N ILE A 115 10.52 14.51 -1.38
CA ILE A 115 9.97 13.16 -1.62
C ILE A 115 8.51 13.18 -2.11
N ARG A 116 7.90 14.37 -2.20
CA ARG A 116 6.46 14.55 -2.46
C ARG A 116 6.02 13.93 -3.79
N ASP A 117 6.87 14.01 -4.81
CA ASP A 117 6.62 13.43 -6.13
C ASP A 117 6.32 11.93 -6.08
N ILE A 118 6.98 11.19 -5.18
CA ILE A 118 6.77 9.74 -5.02
C ILE A 118 5.43 9.44 -4.34
N ILE A 119 5.03 10.28 -3.38
CA ILE A 119 3.78 10.11 -2.63
C ILE A 119 2.58 10.34 -3.56
N GLU A 120 2.66 11.39 -4.39
CA GLU A 120 1.56 11.86 -5.26
C GLU A 120 1.44 11.10 -6.59
N ALA A 121 2.44 10.30 -6.98
CA ALA A 121 2.46 9.50 -8.21
C ALA A 121 1.38 8.41 -8.28
#